data_AF-A0A2Z2K3P1-F1
#
_entry.id   AF-A0A2Z2K3P1-F1
#
_cell.length_a   1.000
_cell.length_b   1.000
_cell.length_c   1.000
_cell.angle_alpha   90.00
_cell.angle_beta   90.00
_cell.angle_gamma   90.00
#
_symmetry.space_group_name_H-M   'P 1'
#
loop_
_entity.id
_entity.type
_entity.pdbx_description
1 polymer ?
#
loop_
_entity_poly.entity_id
_entity_poly.type
_entity_poly.pdbx_seq_one_letter_code
_entity_poly.pdbx_strand_id
1 'polypeptide(L)'
;MKKRLTSQIFGGLVLIGLGVLFLMRQLGYTDINIGSLFSTYWPAILIYIGVQNLLGDSSKGNSFLGGIFFISLGVFFLGRNLDWFDLSGSDFFRMFIPVMLIGGGLYIIFKPRRSQPPAPPAPPMPPGPFPQGRDPLDAPPPKPLESTLDEQFEQKFGKSAGTRDWNDYLNKDQTDAGSSQAGPSTPEQRWQEKQERHERKRQERHERHGHRPGKWHEDFKDENFSGNSKDSTNRSAFIGDIHMGREHFQLKNSNISQFIGDTVLDLTNAQIAYGETKVNISAFVGDIKVYIPDDMDLGISVNSSSFIGDMEVLDQSRSGFMSNVQCSTPYYKEAGKKVRINVSAFIGDIKVKTVG
;
A
#
# COMPACT_ATOMS: atom_id res chain seq x y z
N MET A 1 22.53 20.62 -20.36
CA MET A 1 22.60 20.55 -21.84
C MET A 1 23.47 19.40 -22.39
N LYS A 2 24.45 18.84 -21.66
CA LYS A 2 25.36 17.77 -22.17
C LYS A 2 24.70 16.42 -22.52
N LYS A 3 23.61 15.99 -21.84
CA LYS A 3 23.01 14.66 -22.04
C LYS A 3 22.34 14.43 -23.41
N ARG A 4 21.92 15.49 -24.11
CA ARG A 4 21.24 15.38 -25.43
C ARG A 4 22.23 15.21 -26.59
N LEU A 5 23.45 15.74 -26.46
CA LEU A 5 24.48 15.63 -27.50
C LEU A 5 25.09 14.23 -27.54
N THR A 6 25.32 13.61 -26.38
CA THR A 6 25.92 12.27 -26.31
C THR A 6 25.02 11.17 -26.88
N SER A 7 23.69 11.27 -26.70
CA SER A 7 22.75 10.29 -27.28
C SER A 7 22.65 10.40 -28.80
N GLN A 8 22.76 11.61 -29.37
CA GLN A 8 22.74 11.83 -30.81
C GLN A 8 24.02 11.33 -31.49
N ILE A 9 25.19 11.58 -30.88
CA ILE A 9 26.49 11.12 -31.40
C ILE A 9 26.57 9.59 -31.34
N PHE A 10 26.12 8.97 -30.25
CA PHE A 10 26.12 7.50 -30.13
C PHE A 10 25.22 6.84 -31.17
N GLY A 11 23.99 7.35 -31.35
CA GLY A 11 23.08 6.85 -32.37
C GLY A 11 23.62 7.00 -33.79
N GLY A 12 24.26 8.15 -34.09
CA GLY A 12 24.90 8.40 -35.39
C GLY A 12 26.09 7.45 -35.65
N LEU A 13 26.92 7.20 -34.64
CA LEU A 13 28.09 6.33 -34.78
C LEU A 13 27.69 4.86 -34.99
N VAL A 14 26.64 4.39 -34.30
CA VAL A 14 26.05 3.06 -34.52
C VAL A 14 25.47 2.93 -35.93
N LEU A 15 24.76 3.95 -36.42
CA LEU A 15 24.21 3.96 -37.77
C LEU A 15 25.32 3.93 -38.84
N ILE A 16 26.37 4.72 -38.66
CA ILE A 16 27.55 4.73 -39.54
C ILE A 16 28.22 3.35 -39.53
N GLY A 17 28.43 2.75 -38.35
CA GLY A 17 29.02 1.42 -38.22
C GLY A 17 28.20 0.33 -38.93
N LEU A 18 26.88 0.35 -38.79
CA LEU A 18 25.98 -0.55 -39.52
C LEU A 18 26.06 -0.33 -41.04
N GLY A 19 26.14 0.92 -41.49
CA GLY A 19 26.31 1.26 -42.90
C GLY A 19 27.64 0.76 -43.49
N VAL A 20 28.74 0.92 -42.75
CA VAL A 20 30.07 0.42 -43.15
C VAL A 20 30.08 -1.11 -43.23
N LEU A 21 29.49 -1.79 -42.23
CA LEU A 21 29.35 -3.25 -42.25
C LEU A 21 28.54 -3.74 -43.47
N PHE A 22 27.45 -3.05 -43.80
CA PHE A 22 26.64 -3.37 -44.97
C PHE A 22 27.41 -3.16 -46.28
N LEU A 23 28.20 -2.08 -46.36
CA LEU A 23 29.03 -1.77 -47.52
C LEU A 23 30.15 -2.80 -47.69
N MET A 24 30.83 -3.22 -46.61
CA MET A 24 31.84 -4.28 -46.66
C MET A 24 31.25 -5.62 -47.11
N ARG A 25 30.02 -5.95 -46.68
CA ARG A 25 29.30 -7.13 -47.14
C ARG A 25 29.00 -7.05 -48.64
N GLN A 26 28.55 -5.89 -49.14
CA GLN A 26 28.26 -5.70 -50.56
C GLN A 26 29.51 -5.78 -51.44
N LEU A 27 30.66 -5.38 -50.92
CA LEU A 27 31.96 -5.51 -51.60
C LEU A 27 32.57 -6.92 -51.52
N GLY A 28 31.91 -7.88 -50.83
CA GLY A 28 32.40 -9.24 -50.69
C GLY A 28 33.64 -9.37 -49.80
N TYR A 29 33.96 -8.35 -49.00
CA TYR A 29 35.10 -8.39 -48.07
C TYR A 29 34.82 -9.22 -46.81
N THR A 30 33.55 -9.41 -46.44
CA THR A 30 33.21 -10.11 -45.19
C THR A 30 31.86 -10.81 -45.24
N ASP A 31 31.85 -12.10 -44.90
CA ASP A 31 30.64 -12.94 -44.78
C ASP A 31 29.94 -12.79 -43.41
N ILE A 32 30.06 -11.61 -42.80
CA ILE A 32 29.49 -11.37 -41.48
C ILE A 32 27.96 -11.34 -41.61
N ASN A 33 27.31 -12.34 -41.02
CA ASN A 33 25.86 -12.37 -40.88
C ASN A 33 25.43 -11.38 -39.79
N ILE A 34 24.79 -10.28 -40.21
CA ILE A 34 24.23 -9.28 -39.29
C ILE A 34 23.24 -9.93 -38.31
N GLY A 35 22.50 -10.95 -38.77
CA GLY A 35 21.60 -11.72 -37.93
C GLY A 35 22.32 -12.43 -36.77
N SER A 36 23.49 -13.03 -37.02
CA SER A 36 24.24 -13.69 -35.95
C SER A 36 24.82 -12.67 -34.97
N LEU A 37 25.43 -11.60 -35.46
CA LEU A 37 25.91 -10.48 -34.63
C LEU A 37 24.80 -9.94 -33.72
N PHE A 38 23.62 -9.65 -34.25
CA PHE A 38 22.51 -9.14 -33.45
C PHE A 38 22.04 -10.19 -32.44
N SER A 39 21.87 -11.44 -32.86
CA SER A 39 21.45 -12.52 -31.96
C SER A 39 22.43 -12.78 -30.81
N THR A 40 23.73 -12.59 -31.03
CA THR A 40 24.77 -12.76 -30.02
C THR A 40 24.85 -11.55 -29.07
N TYR A 41 24.77 -10.32 -29.59
CA TYR A 41 25.08 -9.11 -28.83
C TYR A 41 23.89 -8.25 -28.40
N TRP A 42 22.63 -8.59 -28.74
CA TRP A 42 21.46 -7.87 -28.23
C TRP A 42 21.42 -7.72 -26.68
N PRO A 43 21.94 -8.67 -25.86
CA PRO A 43 21.92 -8.49 -24.41
C PRO A 43 22.80 -7.32 -23.94
N ALA A 44 23.77 -6.87 -24.75
CA ALA A 44 24.57 -5.68 -24.45
C ALA A 44 23.71 -4.40 -24.36
N ILE A 45 22.57 -4.35 -25.05
CA ILE A 45 21.60 -3.25 -24.95
C ILE A 45 20.97 -3.23 -23.54
N LEU A 46 20.65 -4.41 -22.98
CA LEU A 46 20.12 -4.51 -21.61
C LEU A 46 21.15 -4.02 -20.58
N ILE A 47 22.42 -4.43 -20.74
CA ILE A 47 23.52 -3.95 -19.90
C ILE A 47 23.62 -2.42 -19.98
N TYR A 48 23.60 -1.86 -21.20
CA TYR A 48 23.63 -0.42 -21.41
C TYR A 48 22.47 0.31 -20.71
N ILE A 49 21.23 -0.18 -20.85
CA ILE A 49 20.06 0.39 -20.17
C ILE A 49 20.22 0.31 -18.63
N GLY A 50 20.68 -0.82 -18.11
CA GLY A 50 20.91 -1.00 -16.69
C GLY A 50 21.97 -0.07 -16.12
N VAL A 51 23.07 0.13 -16.87
CA VAL A 51 24.12 1.10 -16.54
C VAL A 51 23.57 2.52 -16.55
N GLN A 52 22.81 2.92 -17.57
CA GLN A 52 22.18 4.24 -17.62
C GLN A 52 21.21 4.47 -16.44
N ASN A 53 20.49 3.43 -16.00
CA ASN A 53 19.61 3.50 -14.83
C ASN A 53 20.37 3.65 -13.50
N LEU A 54 21.59 3.10 -13.40
CA LEU A 54 22.47 3.26 -12.22
C LEU A 54 23.17 4.63 -12.17
N LEU A 55 23.59 5.14 -13.33
CA LEU A 55 24.23 6.45 -13.46
C LEU A 55 23.21 7.60 -13.55
N GLY A 56 21.92 7.28 -13.60
CA GLY A 56 20.81 8.23 -13.65
C GLY A 56 20.53 8.88 -12.29
N ASP A 57 20.09 10.14 -12.33
CA ASP A 57 19.82 10.92 -11.12
C ASP A 57 18.65 10.28 -10.34
N SER A 58 18.92 9.81 -9.13
CA SER A 58 18.05 8.90 -8.36
C SER A 58 16.89 9.59 -7.65
N SER A 59 16.37 10.68 -8.22
CA SER A 59 15.32 11.52 -7.60
C SER A 59 13.98 10.80 -7.38
N LYS A 60 13.84 9.57 -7.87
CA LYS A 60 12.60 8.78 -7.78
C LYS A 60 12.84 7.35 -7.32
N GLY A 61 13.62 7.16 -6.24
CA GLY A 61 13.49 6.07 -5.26
C GLY A 61 13.56 4.59 -5.68
N ASN A 62 13.58 4.26 -6.97
CA ASN A 62 13.37 2.89 -7.47
C ASN A 62 14.26 2.53 -8.68
N SER A 63 15.25 3.37 -9.03
CA SER A 63 16.08 3.20 -10.23
C SER A 63 17.27 2.24 -10.06
N PHE A 64 17.80 2.11 -8.83
CA PHE A 64 19.00 1.30 -8.56
C PHE A 64 18.75 -0.20 -8.71
N LEU A 65 17.67 -0.69 -8.09
CA LEU A 65 17.24 -2.10 -8.17
C LEU A 65 16.93 -2.51 -9.61
N GLY A 66 16.24 -1.64 -10.37
CA GLY A 66 15.98 -1.87 -11.79
C GLY A 66 17.26 -1.92 -12.62
N GLY A 67 18.22 -1.03 -12.34
CA GLY A 67 19.52 -1.02 -13.01
C GLY A 67 20.31 -2.32 -12.81
N ILE A 68 20.43 -2.79 -11.57
CA ILE A 68 21.08 -4.07 -11.24
C ILE A 68 20.39 -5.24 -11.95
N PHE A 69 19.05 -5.24 -11.98
CA PHE A 69 18.28 -6.27 -12.65
C PHE A 69 18.61 -6.35 -14.15
N PHE A 70 18.59 -5.23 -14.87
CA PHE A 70 18.88 -5.20 -16.30
C PHE A 70 20.34 -5.58 -16.63
N ILE A 71 21.30 -5.18 -15.79
CA ILE A 71 22.71 -5.60 -15.96
C ILE A 71 22.85 -7.11 -15.77
N SER A 72 22.28 -7.65 -14.69
CA SER A 72 22.37 -9.08 -14.38
C SER A 72 21.76 -9.92 -15.49
N LEU A 73 20.59 -9.50 -15.99
CA LEU A 73 19.90 -10.12 -17.11
C LEU A 73 20.75 -10.06 -18.40
N GLY A 74 21.28 -8.89 -18.72
CA GLY A 74 22.12 -8.70 -19.91
C GLY A 74 23.41 -9.52 -19.88
N VAL A 75 24.11 -9.57 -18.74
CA VAL A 75 25.34 -10.36 -18.56
C VAL A 75 25.04 -11.86 -18.69
N PHE A 76 23.94 -12.33 -18.09
CA PHE A 76 23.54 -13.73 -18.18
C PHE A 76 23.29 -14.15 -19.64
N PHE A 77 22.45 -13.40 -20.37
CA PHE A 77 22.12 -13.72 -21.76
C PHE A 77 23.32 -13.55 -22.70
N LEU A 78 24.20 -12.57 -22.44
CA LEU A 78 25.42 -12.41 -23.23
C LEU A 78 26.39 -13.57 -23.01
N GLY A 79 26.61 -13.97 -21.76
CA GLY A 79 27.44 -15.14 -21.42
C GLY A 79 26.89 -16.42 -22.02
N ARG A 80 25.56 -16.57 -22.05
CA ARG A 80 24.89 -17.69 -22.72
C ARG A 80 25.11 -17.71 -24.23
N ASN A 81 25.04 -16.55 -24.87
CA ASN A 81 25.27 -16.40 -26.31
C ASN A 81 26.74 -16.59 -26.72
N LEU A 82 27.66 -16.40 -25.78
CA LEU A 82 29.11 -16.61 -25.96
C LEU A 82 29.56 -18.03 -25.54
N ASP A 83 28.62 -18.94 -25.26
CA ASP A 83 28.88 -20.30 -24.76
C ASP A 83 29.80 -20.34 -23.53
N TRP A 84 29.72 -19.34 -22.64
CA TRP A 84 30.42 -19.40 -21.36
C TRP A 84 29.79 -20.42 -20.40
N PHE A 85 28.51 -20.74 -20.59
CA PHE A 85 27.75 -21.66 -19.73
C PHE A 85 26.67 -22.39 -20.55
N ASP A 86 26.48 -23.69 -20.27
CA ASP A 86 25.50 -24.56 -20.96
C ASP A 86 24.04 -24.39 -20.48
N LEU A 87 23.77 -23.42 -19.62
CA LEU A 87 22.47 -23.23 -18.97
C LEU A 87 21.38 -22.88 -19.98
N SER A 88 20.33 -23.68 -20.11
CA SER A 88 19.24 -23.37 -21.03
C SER A 88 18.46 -22.11 -20.60
N GLY A 89 17.77 -21.45 -21.54
CA GLY A 89 16.90 -20.32 -21.21
C GLY A 89 15.81 -20.69 -20.19
N SER A 90 15.36 -21.94 -20.17
CA SER A 90 14.45 -22.48 -19.15
C SER A 90 15.09 -22.57 -17.76
N ASP A 91 16.37 -22.96 -17.68
CA ASP A 91 17.07 -23.06 -16.40
C ASP A 91 17.28 -21.67 -15.78
N PHE A 92 17.46 -20.63 -16.61
CA PHE A 92 17.47 -19.25 -16.15
C PHE A 92 16.18 -18.89 -15.41
N PHE A 93 15.01 -19.09 -16.03
CA PHE A 93 13.73 -18.73 -15.39
C PHE A 93 13.47 -19.57 -14.13
N ARG A 94 13.84 -20.86 -14.15
CA ARG A 94 13.76 -21.75 -12.97
C ARG A 94 14.63 -21.26 -11.82
N MET A 95 15.80 -20.69 -12.07
CA MET A 95 16.68 -20.12 -11.05
C MET A 95 16.28 -18.69 -10.65
N PHE A 96 15.80 -17.91 -11.62
CA PHE A 96 15.48 -16.49 -11.46
C PHE A 96 14.24 -16.28 -10.57
N ILE A 97 13.19 -17.08 -10.74
CA ILE A 97 11.94 -16.95 -9.97
C ILE A 97 12.18 -17.11 -8.46
N PRO A 98 12.87 -18.16 -7.95
CA PRO A 98 13.21 -18.29 -6.54
C PRO A 98 14.05 -17.13 -6.02
N VAL A 99 15.05 -16.68 -6.78
CA VAL A 99 15.91 -15.56 -6.37
C VAL A 99 15.12 -14.25 -6.28
N MET A 100 14.22 -13.98 -7.25
CA MET A 100 13.33 -12.82 -7.22
C MET A 100 12.33 -12.89 -6.06
N LEU A 101 11.82 -14.07 -5.74
CA LEU A 101 10.90 -14.29 -4.62
C LEU A 101 11.61 -14.03 -3.29
N ILE A 102 12.82 -14.57 -3.10
CA ILE A 102 13.65 -14.31 -1.91
C ILE A 102 13.98 -12.82 -1.81
N GLY A 103 14.43 -12.20 -2.91
CA GLY A 103 14.73 -10.78 -2.95
C GLY A 103 13.51 -9.89 -2.70
N GLY A 104 12.36 -10.24 -3.27
CA GLY A 104 11.07 -9.57 -3.07
C GLY A 104 10.55 -9.73 -1.65
N GLY A 105 10.70 -10.92 -1.05
CA GLY A 105 10.38 -11.19 0.35
C GLY A 105 11.24 -10.36 1.30
N LEU A 106 12.56 -10.35 1.09
CA LEU A 106 13.48 -9.49 1.84
C LEU A 106 13.13 -8.01 1.66
N TYR A 107 12.80 -7.59 0.44
CA TYR A 107 12.37 -6.22 0.17
C TYR A 107 11.11 -5.82 0.95
N ILE A 108 10.11 -6.70 1.04
CA ILE A 108 8.89 -6.45 1.84
C ILE A 108 9.24 -6.28 3.33
N ILE A 109 10.19 -7.07 3.84
CA ILE A 109 10.64 -7.00 5.24
C ILE A 109 11.38 -5.69 5.53
N PHE A 110 12.26 -5.27 4.61
CA PHE A 110 13.08 -4.07 4.80
C PHE A 110 12.40 -2.77 4.33
N LYS A 111 11.23 -2.84 3.69
CA LYS A 111 10.51 -1.64 3.24
C LYS A 111 10.03 -0.85 4.46
N PRO A 112 10.58 0.37 4.71
CA PRO A 112 10.17 1.15 5.88
C PRO A 112 8.70 1.53 5.73
N ARG A 113 7.86 1.01 6.63
CA ARG A 113 6.45 1.41 6.74
C ARG A 113 6.43 2.86 7.23
N ARG A 114 6.20 3.82 6.32
CA ARG A 114 5.79 5.16 6.71
C ARG A 114 4.34 5.10 7.19
N SER A 115 4.16 4.58 8.39
CA SER A 115 2.95 4.77 9.16
C SER A 115 3.01 6.19 9.71
N GLN A 116 2.61 7.18 8.92
CA GLN A 116 2.02 8.36 9.54
C GLN A 116 0.64 7.88 10.00
N PRO A 117 0.37 7.78 11.33
CA PRO A 117 -0.98 7.57 11.80
C PRO A 117 -1.86 8.64 11.13
N PRO A 118 -3.07 8.31 10.65
CA PRO A 118 -4.02 9.37 10.30
C PRO A 118 -4.06 10.32 11.50
N ALA A 119 -3.85 11.62 11.24
CA ALA A 119 -3.90 12.61 12.31
C ALA A 119 -5.19 12.35 13.10
N PRO A 120 -5.13 12.21 14.43
CA PRO A 120 -6.33 11.98 15.22
C PRO A 120 -7.36 13.04 14.80
N PRO A 121 -8.65 12.66 14.64
CA PRO A 121 -9.67 13.64 14.32
C PRO A 121 -9.49 14.77 15.32
N ALA A 122 -9.30 15.99 14.80
CA ALA A 122 -9.09 17.15 15.65
C ALA A 122 -10.19 17.12 16.70
N PRO A 123 -9.87 17.25 18.01
CA PRO A 123 -10.90 17.30 19.03
C PRO A 123 -11.95 18.30 18.55
N PRO A 124 -13.26 18.01 18.71
CA PRO A 124 -14.31 18.92 18.29
C PRO A 124 -13.91 20.29 18.80
N MET A 125 -13.69 21.21 17.87
CA MET A 125 -13.23 22.55 18.19
C MET A 125 -14.15 23.02 19.32
N PRO A 126 -13.63 23.41 20.51
CA PRO A 126 -14.50 24.02 21.51
C PRO A 126 -15.29 25.08 20.77
N PRO A 127 -16.62 25.20 21.01
CA PRO A 127 -17.44 26.17 20.31
C PRO A 127 -16.62 27.43 20.18
N GLY A 128 -16.28 27.80 18.94
CA GLY A 128 -15.54 29.03 18.71
C GLY A 128 -16.26 30.11 19.50
N PRO A 129 -15.56 31.11 20.07
CA PRO A 129 -16.21 32.20 20.78
C PRO A 129 -17.45 32.54 19.96
N PHE A 130 -18.64 32.42 20.56
CA PHE A 130 -19.90 32.76 19.88
C PHE A 130 -19.61 33.96 19.01
N PRO A 131 -19.95 33.98 17.70
CA PRO A 131 -19.68 35.15 16.88
C PRO A 131 -20.10 36.32 17.73
N GLN A 132 -19.11 37.13 18.16
CA GLN A 132 -19.40 38.23 19.06
C GLN A 132 -20.38 39.03 18.24
N GLY A 133 -21.66 38.97 18.62
CA GLY A 133 -22.66 39.87 18.09
C GLY A 133 -22.01 41.22 18.25
N ARG A 134 -21.86 41.95 17.13
CA ARG A 134 -21.09 43.19 17.00
C ARG A 134 -20.88 43.80 18.38
N ASP A 135 -19.63 43.82 18.83
CA ASP A 135 -19.24 44.42 20.09
C ASP A 135 -20.10 45.68 20.28
N PRO A 136 -20.91 45.83 21.35
CA PRO A 136 -21.78 47.01 21.51
C PRO A 136 -20.98 48.33 21.47
N LEU A 137 -19.66 48.23 21.57
CA LEU A 137 -18.65 49.28 21.47
C LEU A 137 -18.34 49.72 20.03
N ASP A 138 -18.73 48.97 19.00
CA ASP A 138 -18.60 49.34 17.57
C ASP A 138 -19.83 50.09 17.05
N ALA A 139 -20.79 50.42 17.92
CA ALA A 139 -21.78 51.43 17.62
C ALA A 139 -21.11 52.82 17.70
N PRO A 140 -21.31 53.73 16.73
CA PRO A 140 -20.94 55.12 16.93
C PRO A 140 -21.59 55.57 18.25
N PRO A 141 -20.86 56.25 19.15
CA PRO A 141 -21.41 56.62 20.44
C PRO A 141 -22.74 57.33 20.20
N PRO A 142 -23.84 56.93 20.89
CA PRO A 142 -25.10 57.64 20.73
C PRO A 142 -24.82 59.11 21.01
N LYS A 143 -25.34 60.00 20.14
CA LYS A 143 -25.28 61.44 20.40
C LYS A 143 -25.74 61.65 21.85
N PRO A 144 -25.01 62.43 22.67
CA PRO A 144 -25.37 62.60 24.07
C PRO A 144 -26.83 63.00 24.12
N LEU A 145 -27.65 62.16 24.76
CA LEU A 145 -29.01 62.53 25.07
C LEU A 145 -28.89 63.70 26.03
N GLU A 146 -29.42 64.86 25.66
CA GLU A 146 -29.52 65.99 26.57
C GLU A 146 -30.35 65.52 27.78
N SER A 147 -29.67 65.32 28.90
CA SER A 147 -30.25 64.90 30.16
C SER A 147 -30.99 66.09 30.75
N THR A 148 -32.31 66.13 30.58
CA THR A 148 -33.18 67.06 31.31
C THR A 148 -33.18 66.78 32.83
N LEU A 149 -32.56 65.67 33.24
CA LEU A 149 -32.46 65.22 34.62
C LEU A 149 -31.30 65.89 35.37
N ASP A 150 -30.17 66.13 34.71
CA ASP A 150 -29.03 66.84 35.32
C ASP A 150 -29.38 68.32 35.55
N GLU A 151 -30.13 68.95 34.64
CA GLU A 151 -30.68 70.29 34.86
C GLU A 151 -31.69 70.34 36.03
N GLN A 152 -32.59 69.35 36.13
CA GLN A 152 -33.55 69.28 37.23
C GLN A 152 -32.89 68.93 38.57
N PHE A 153 -31.80 68.17 38.55
CA PHE A 153 -31.04 67.83 39.74
C PHE A 153 -30.16 69.01 40.19
N GLU A 154 -29.49 69.72 39.28
CA GLU A 154 -28.76 70.94 39.59
C GLU A 154 -29.67 72.08 40.07
N GLN A 155 -30.88 72.21 39.49
CA GLN A 155 -31.90 73.14 39.99
C GLN A 155 -32.36 72.82 41.40
N LYS A 156 -32.41 71.53 41.77
CA LYS A 156 -32.97 71.09 43.05
C LYS A 156 -31.92 70.89 44.13
N PHE A 157 -30.65 70.66 43.78
CA PHE A 157 -29.60 70.25 44.73
C PHE A 157 -28.21 70.90 44.52
N GLY A 158 -28.01 71.72 43.48
CA GLY A 158 -26.76 72.45 43.22
C GLY A 158 -25.60 71.58 42.71
N LYS A 159 -24.68 72.19 41.94
CA LYS A 159 -23.51 71.49 41.36
C LYS A 159 -22.57 70.96 42.45
N SER A 160 -22.41 69.64 42.54
CA SER A 160 -21.40 69.03 43.41
C SER A 160 -20.05 68.91 42.68
N ALA A 161 -19.01 69.48 43.28
CA ALA A 161 -17.64 69.49 42.77
C ALA A 161 -16.91 68.18 43.10
N GLY A 162 -16.15 67.65 42.14
CA GLY A 162 -15.06 66.70 42.42
C GLY A 162 -15.02 65.48 41.51
N THR A 163 -14.39 65.63 40.35
CA THR A 163 -13.96 64.53 39.47
C THR A 163 -12.96 63.65 40.24
N ARG A 164 -13.32 62.41 40.59
CA ARG A 164 -12.38 61.42 41.13
C ARG A 164 -11.82 60.60 39.97
N ASP A 165 -10.51 60.74 39.76
CA ASP A 165 -9.73 60.00 38.76
C ASP A 165 -9.39 58.60 39.31
N TRP A 166 -9.76 57.56 38.57
CA TRP A 166 -9.60 56.15 38.94
C TRP A 166 -8.26 55.54 38.51
N ASN A 167 -7.41 56.30 37.79
CA ASN A 167 -6.10 55.82 37.33
C ASN A 167 -5.07 55.61 38.45
N ASP A 168 -5.32 56.12 39.66
CA ASP A 168 -4.39 56.04 40.80
C ASP A 168 -4.36 54.64 41.46
N TYR A 169 -5.39 53.81 41.24
CA TYR A 169 -5.48 52.45 41.82
C TYR A 169 -4.85 51.35 40.95
N LEU A 170 -4.52 51.63 39.68
CA LEU A 170 -4.05 50.61 38.73
C LEU A 170 -2.52 50.46 38.67
N ASN A 171 -1.75 51.35 39.30
CA ASN A 171 -0.29 51.39 39.16
C ASN A 171 0.51 51.06 40.43
N LYS A 172 -0.11 50.42 41.43
CA LYS A 172 0.55 50.09 42.69
C LYS A 172 0.48 48.58 42.94
N ASP A 173 1.38 47.82 42.31
CA ASP A 173 1.97 46.55 42.82
C ASP A 173 2.89 45.89 41.76
N GLN A 174 3.85 46.65 41.23
CA GLN A 174 4.93 46.13 40.40
C GLN A 174 6.29 46.27 41.13
N THR A 175 6.38 45.88 42.39
CA THR A 175 7.65 45.64 43.12
C THR A 175 7.34 44.90 44.42
N ASP A 176 7.68 43.61 44.51
CA ASP A 176 8.45 43.06 45.64
C ASP A 176 8.71 41.55 45.49
N ALA A 177 9.99 41.23 45.62
CA ALA A 177 10.55 39.88 45.63
C ALA A 177 10.55 39.30 47.05
N GLY A 178 10.32 37.99 47.19
CA GLY A 178 10.45 37.32 48.50
C GLY A 178 10.21 35.81 48.53
N SER A 179 11.26 35.05 48.18
CA SER A 179 11.63 33.70 48.68
C SER A 179 10.61 32.56 48.75
N SER A 180 10.80 31.54 47.91
CA SER A 180 10.78 30.13 48.35
C SER A 180 11.84 29.32 47.60
N GLN A 181 12.49 28.46 48.38
CA GLN A 181 13.83 27.95 48.20
C GLN A 181 13.83 26.61 47.45
N ALA A 182 14.34 26.60 46.22
CA ALA A 182 14.79 25.39 45.51
C ALA A 182 15.88 25.81 44.51
N GLY A 183 17.06 25.16 44.57
CA GLY A 183 18.29 25.59 43.88
C GLY A 183 18.19 25.65 42.35
N PRO A 184 19.16 26.30 41.67
CA PRO A 184 19.07 26.59 40.25
C PRO A 184 19.38 25.34 39.44
N SER A 185 18.36 24.65 38.93
CA SER A 185 18.55 23.71 37.83
C SER A 185 18.61 24.53 36.53
N THR A 186 19.74 24.51 35.81
CA THR A 186 19.85 25.13 34.48
C THR A 186 18.79 24.58 33.54
N PRO A 187 18.29 25.34 32.54
CA PRO A 187 17.32 24.84 31.58
C PRO A 187 17.72 23.48 31.00
N GLU A 188 18.99 23.28 30.69
CA GLU A 188 19.55 22.01 30.22
C GLU A 188 19.32 20.84 31.17
N GLN A 189 19.44 21.04 32.49
CA GLN A 189 19.18 20.00 33.48
C GLN A 189 17.71 19.59 33.51
N ARG A 190 16.77 20.54 33.34
CA ARG A 190 15.34 20.22 33.18
C ARG A 190 15.05 19.44 31.91
N TRP A 191 15.77 19.73 30.81
CA TRP A 191 15.63 18.98 29.56
C TRP A 191 16.17 17.56 29.68
N GLN A 192 17.31 17.38 30.37
CA GLN A 192 17.90 16.07 30.65
C GLN A 192 17.02 15.23 31.59
N GLU A 193 16.50 15.83 32.66
CA GLU A 193 15.59 15.14 33.60
C GLU A 193 14.28 14.70 32.91
N LYS A 194 13.78 15.50 31.95
CA LYS A 194 12.61 15.13 31.15
C LYS A 194 12.92 13.95 30.23
N GLN A 195 14.08 13.95 29.58
CA GLN A 195 14.55 12.86 28.71
C GLN A 195 14.71 11.55 29.49
N GLU A 196 15.40 11.58 30.64
CA GLU A 196 15.57 10.40 31.50
C GLU A 196 14.22 9.88 32.02
N ARG A 197 13.28 10.76 32.38
CA ARG A 197 11.94 10.35 32.81
C ARG A 197 11.16 9.67 31.67
N HIS A 198 11.37 10.09 30.42
CA HIS A 198 10.78 9.44 29.25
C HIS A 198 11.42 8.09 28.94
N GLU A 199 12.74 7.96 29.09
CA GLU A 199 13.46 6.69 28.91
C GLU A 199 13.11 5.67 29.99
N ARG A 200 13.04 6.11 31.26
CA ARG A 200 12.66 5.24 32.38
C ARG A 200 11.23 4.70 32.23
N LYS A 201 10.28 5.52 31.78
CA LYS A 201 8.92 5.06 31.44
C LYS A 201 8.87 4.09 30.26
N ARG A 202 9.84 4.18 29.35
CA ARG A 202 9.97 3.26 28.21
C ARG A 202 10.53 1.91 28.66
N GLN A 203 11.54 1.93 29.52
CA GLN A 203 12.12 0.72 30.14
C GLN A 203 11.12 0.02 31.06
N GLU A 204 10.39 0.75 31.91
CA GLU A 204 9.30 0.17 32.74
C GLU A 204 8.19 -0.49 31.90
N ARG A 205 7.92 0.01 30.67
CA ARG A 205 6.99 -0.67 29.74
C ARG A 205 7.58 -1.94 29.17
N HIS A 206 8.87 -1.96 28.84
CA HIS A 206 9.54 -3.15 28.32
C HIS A 206 9.66 -4.25 29.38
N GLU A 207 9.91 -3.91 30.65
CA GLU A 207 10.00 -4.87 31.76
C GLU A 207 8.64 -5.48 32.13
N ARG A 208 7.54 -4.72 32.03
CA ARG A 208 6.18 -5.25 32.28
C ARG A 208 5.70 -6.28 31.25
N HIS A 209 6.37 -6.40 30.09
CA HIS A 209 6.04 -7.38 29.06
C HIS A 209 6.88 -8.67 29.13
N GLY A 210 7.72 -8.85 30.16
CA GLY A 210 8.63 -9.99 30.27
C GLY A 210 8.06 -11.25 30.93
N HIS A 211 6.96 -11.21 31.69
CA HIS A 211 6.51 -12.36 32.49
C HIS A 211 5.01 -12.64 32.36
N ARG A 212 4.66 -13.49 31.38
CA ARG A 212 3.45 -14.34 31.41
C ARG A 212 3.68 -15.59 30.55
N PRO A 213 3.80 -16.80 31.14
CA PRO A 213 3.78 -18.03 30.38
C PRO A 213 2.33 -18.47 30.19
N GLY A 214 1.86 -18.50 28.95
CA GLY A 214 0.50 -18.92 28.59
C GLY A 214 0.52 -19.83 27.38
N LYS A 215 0.05 -21.06 27.59
CA LYS A 215 -0.16 -22.12 26.59
C LYS A 215 -0.83 -21.61 25.31
N TRP A 216 -0.31 -22.02 24.16
CA TRP A 216 -0.98 -21.87 22.87
C TRP A 216 -2.10 -22.90 22.74
N HIS A 217 -3.34 -22.45 22.75
CA HIS A 217 -4.52 -23.16 22.27
C HIS A 217 -5.57 -22.12 21.89
N GLU A 218 -5.72 -21.82 20.60
CA GLU A 218 -6.90 -21.20 19.98
C GLU A 218 -6.86 -21.66 18.51
N ASP A 219 -7.70 -22.57 17.99
CA ASP A 219 -9.16 -22.60 17.95
C ASP A 219 -9.76 -21.26 17.54
N PHE A 220 -9.57 -20.91 16.26
CA PHE A 220 -10.21 -19.77 15.61
C PHE A 220 -11.72 -20.03 15.44
N LYS A 221 -12.51 -19.51 16.38
CA LYS A 221 -13.94 -19.17 16.19
C LYS A 221 -14.11 -17.67 16.38
N ASP A 222 -14.28 -16.95 15.27
CA ASP A 222 -14.71 -15.54 15.32
C ASP A 222 -16.20 -15.44 14.99
N GLU A 223 -17.01 -15.45 16.05
CA GLU A 223 -18.28 -14.72 16.09
C GLU A 223 -18.01 -13.36 16.76
N ASN A 224 -18.25 -12.24 16.08
CA ASN A 224 -19.21 -11.24 16.53
C ASN A 224 -19.34 -10.02 15.61
N PHE A 225 -20.61 -9.65 15.46
CA PHE A 225 -21.23 -8.43 14.96
C PHE A 225 -20.56 -7.12 15.40
N SER A 226 -20.32 -6.18 14.46
CA SER A 226 -20.85 -4.80 14.50
C SER A 226 -20.30 -3.92 13.35
N GLY A 227 -21.19 -3.12 12.74
CA GLY A 227 -20.82 -1.83 12.13
C GLY A 227 -20.51 -1.80 10.63
N ASN A 228 -21.57 -1.78 9.81
CA ASN A 228 -21.70 -1.17 8.48
C ASN A 228 -20.40 -0.64 7.80
N SER A 229 -19.71 -1.52 7.09
CA SER A 229 -18.82 -1.17 5.97
C SER A 229 -18.99 -2.25 4.89
N LYS A 230 -18.89 -1.87 3.60
CA LYS A 230 -19.11 -2.76 2.45
C LYS A 230 -18.50 -4.14 2.71
N ASP A 231 -19.40 -5.12 2.85
CA ASP A 231 -19.21 -6.41 3.52
C ASP A 231 -18.33 -7.35 2.68
N SER A 232 -17.02 -7.07 2.62
CA SER A 232 -16.03 -7.96 2.03
C SER A 232 -15.26 -8.74 3.10
N THR A 233 -15.37 -10.06 3.07
CA THR A 233 -14.61 -10.94 3.95
C THR A 233 -13.21 -11.15 3.37
N ASN A 234 -12.22 -10.55 4.02
CA ASN A 234 -10.81 -10.80 3.70
C ASN A 234 -10.32 -11.95 4.58
N ARG A 235 -9.83 -13.03 3.97
CA ARG A 235 -9.18 -14.14 4.66
C ARG A 235 -7.78 -14.32 4.08
N SER A 236 -6.78 -14.34 4.95
CA SER A 236 -5.40 -14.56 4.56
C SER A 236 -4.73 -15.57 5.47
N ALA A 237 -4.12 -16.60 4.89
CA ALA A 237 -3.34 -17.60 5.61
C ALA A 237 -1.91 -17.61 5.07
N PHE A 238 -0.93 -17.45 5.96
CA PHE A 238 0.47 -17.56 5.56
C PHE A 238 0.89 -19.03 5.39
N ILE A 239 0.53 -19.88 6.35
CA ILE A 239 0.78 -21.32 6.32
C ILE A 239 -0.48 -22.02 6.85
N GLY A 240 -0.90 -23.08 6.17
CA GLY A 240 -2.04 -23.92 6.57
C GLY A 240 -3.22 -23.80 5.62
N ASP A 241 -4.01 -24.88 5.53
CA ASP A 241 -5.05 -25.01 4.51
C ASP A 241 -6.31 -24.21 4.83
N ILE A 242 -6.92 -23.62 3.81
CA ILE A 242 -8.19 -22.90 3.93
C ILE A 242 -9.30 -23.79 3.39
N HIS A 243 -10.23 -24.18 4.27
CA HIS A 243 -11.41 -24.95 3.88
C HIS A 243 -12.67 -24.16 4.20
N MET A 244 -13.45 -23.82 3.16
CA MET A 244 -14.71 -23.11 3.27
C MET A 244 -15.83 -23.99 2.72
N GLY A 245 -16.96 -24.05 3.44
CA GLY A 245 -18.10 -24.89 3.06
C GLY A 245 -18.16 -26.27 3.72
N ARG A 246 -17.38 -26.51 4.80
CA ARG A 246 -17.60 -27.68 5.68
C ARG A 246 -18.96 -27.65 6.38
N GLU A 247 -19.46 -26.45 6.65
CA GLU A 247 -20.77 -26.17 7.24
C GLU A 247 -21.48 -25.11 6.40
N HIS A 248 -22.80 -24.98 6.57
CA HIS A 248 -23.57 -23.94 5.88
C HIS A 248 -23.05 -22.55 6.23
N PHE A 249 -22.81 -21.73 5.21
CA PHE A 249 -22.29 -20.37 5.40
C PHE A 249 -22.92 -19.42 4.39
N GLN A 250 -22.97 -18.12 4.73
CA GLN A 250 -23.39 -17.10 3.78
C GLN A 250 -22.23 -16.67 2.89
N LEU A 251 -22.38 -16.78 1.57
CA LEU A 251 -21.38 -16.28 0.63
C LEU A 251 -21.50 -14.76 0.52
N LYS A 252 -20.42 -14.07 0.89
CA LYS A 252 -20.26 -12.63 0.70
C LYS A 252 -19.16 -12.37 -0.32
N ASN A 253 -18.94 -11.11 -0.66
CA ASN A 253 -17.77 -10.75 -1.44
C ASN A 253 -16.52 -11.14 -0.64
N SER A 254 -15.64 -11.95 -1.23
CA SER A 254 -14.50 -12.50 -0.51
C SER A 254 -13.19 -12.32 -1.25
N ASN A 255 -12.13 -12.09 -0.49
CA ASN A 255 -10.76 -12.15 -0.97
C ASN A 255 -9.99 -13.14 -0.09
N ILE A 256 -9.55 -14.23 -0.70
CA ILE A 256 -8.86 -15.35 -0.05
C ILE A 256 -7.44 -15.36 -0.60
N SER A 257 -6.46 -15.12 0.27
CA SER A 257 -5.04 -15.13 -0.12
C SER A 257 -4.27 -16.14 0.72
N GLN A 258 -3.66 -17.13 0.09
CA GLN A 258 -2.87 -18.17 0.74
C GLN A 258 -1.43 -18.14 0.23
N PHE A 259 -0.47 -18.19 1.14
CA PHE A 259 0.94 -18.26 0.74
C PHE A 259 1.38 -19.72 0.55
N ILE A 260 1.18 -20.59 1.54
CA ILE A 260 1.50 -22.03 1.42
C ILE A 260 0.33 -22.88 1.93
N GLY A 261 -0.07 -23.86 1.11
CA GLY A 261 -1.05 -24.91 1.40
C GLY A 261 -2.23 -24.89 0.43
N ASP A 262 -3.21 -25.74 0.69
CA ASP A 262 -4.35 -25.91 -0.21
C ASP A 262 -5.53 -25.02 0.18
N THR A 263 -6.24 -24.51 -0.83
CA THR A 263 -7.53 -23.84 -0.64
C THR A 263 -8.65 -24.70 -1.22
N VAL A 264 -9.63 -25.03 -0.39
CA VAL A 264 -10.89 -25.66 -0.80
C VAL A 264 -12.05 -24.71 -0.54
N LEU A 265 -12.74 -24.30 -1.61
CA LEU A 265 -13.99 -23.55 -1.53
C LEU A 265 -15.13 -24.43 -2.03
N ASP A 266 -15.98 -24.85 -1.11
CA ASP A 266 -17.20 -25.57 -1.44
C ASP A 266 -18.40 -24.61 -1.40
N LEU A 267 -18.98 -24.34 -2.56
CA LEU A 267 -20.17 -23.50 -2.69
C LEU A 267 -21.48 -24.30 -2.54
N THR A 268 -21.44 -25.63 -2.45
CA THR A 268 -22.65 -26.46 -2.32
C THR A 268 -23.40 -26.19 -1.01
N ASN A 269 -22.66 -25.88 0.06
CA ASN A 269 -23.21 -25.51 1.35
C ASN A 269 -23.43 -23.98 1.50
N ALA A 270 -23.19 -23.20 0.44
CA ALA A 270 -23.24 -21.75 0.51
C ALA A 270 -24.65 -21.19 0.32
N GLN A 271 -25.04 -20.25 1.18
CA GLN A 271 -26.21 -19.41 0.97
C GLN A 271 -25.80 -18.17 0.18
N ILE A 272 -26.28 -18.08 -1.06
CA ILE A 272 -25.92 -17.02 -2.01
C ILE A 272 -27.07 -16.02 -2.13
N ALA A 273 -26.78 -14.75 -1.86
CA ALA A 273 -27.74 -13.66 -1.98
C ALA A 273 -28.01 -13.30 -3.46
N TYR A 274 -29.17 -12.68 -3.72
CA TYR A 274 -29.48 -12.12 -5.03
C TYR A 274 -28.48 -11.04 -5.43
N GLY A 275 -28.18 -10.95 -6.73
CA GLY A 275 -27.16 -10.06 -7.27
C GLY A 275 -25.83 -10.77 -7.53
N GLU A 276 -24.77 -9.99 -7.74
CA GLU A 276 -23.43 -10.49 -8.07
C GLU A 276 -22.53 -10.53 -6.83
N THR A 277 -22.12 -11.74 -6.45
CA THR A 277 -21.13 -11.98 -5.40
C THR A 277 -19.77 -12.27 -6.02
N LYS A 278 -18.72 -11.59 -5.55
CA LYS A 278 -17.36 -11.71 -6.11
C LYS A 278 -16.44 -12.44 -5.14
N VAL A 279 -15.82 -13.52 -5.61
CA VAL A 279 -14.85 -14.29 -4.85
C VAL A 279 -13.52 -14.24 -5.57
N ASN A 280 -12.49 -13.75 -4.90
CA ASN A 280 -11.12 -13.75 -5.42
C ASN A 280 -10.29 -14.72 -4.57
N ILE A 281 -9.58 -15.63 -5.22
CA ILE A 281 -8.73 -16.63 -4.59
C ILE A 281 -7.35 -16.53 -5.21
N SER A 282 -6.34 -16.35 -4.37
CA SER A 282 -4.94 -16.28 -4.78
C SER A 282 -4.12 -17.21 -3.90
N ALA A 283 -3.52 -18.24 -4.49
CA ALA A 283 -2.57 -19.13 -3.83
C ALA A 283 -1.17 -18.94 -4.42
N PHE A 284 -0.15 -18.87 -3.57
CA PHE A 284 1.23 -18.79 -4.02
C PHE A 284 1.83 -20.19 -4.25
N VAL A 285 1.77 -21.09 -3.26
CA VAL A 285 2.10 -22.51 -3.41
C VAL A 285 0.98 -23.37 -2.83
N GLY A 286 0.41 -24.25 -3.66
CA GLY A 286 -0.61 -25.22 -3.28
C GLY A 286 -1.80 -25.25 -4.23
N ASP A 287 -2.65 -26.26 -4.07
CA ASP A 287 -3.75 -26.51 -5.00
C ASP A 287 -4.99 -25.70 -4.61
N ILE A 288 -5.76 -25.27 -5.62
CA ILE A 288 -7.04 -24.61 -5.40
C ILE A 288 -8.16 -25.50 -5.95
N LYS A 289 -9.07 -25.91 -5.07
CA LYS A 289 -10.26 -26.70 -5.41
C LYS A 289 -11.51 -25.88 -5.15
N VAL A 290 -12.35 -25.71 -6.17
CA VAL A 290 -13.63 -25.02 -6.06
C VAL A 290 -14.74 -25.96 -6.50
N TYR A 291 -15.70 -26.20 -5.61
CA TYR A 291 -16.90 -26.97 -5.89
C TYR A 291 -18.08 -26.02 -6.06
N ILE A 292 -18.79 -26.16 -7.17
CA ILE A 292 -19.91 -25.31 -7.57
C ILE A 292 -21.18 -26.18 -7.54
N PRO A 293 -22.28 -25.75 -6.88
CA PRO A 293 -23.53 -26.49 -6.94
C PRO A 293 -24.14 -26.43 -8.35
N ASP A 294 -24.71 -27.54 -8.79
CA ASP A 294 -25.50 -27.62 -10.03
C ASP A 294 -26.92 -27.04 -9.81
N ASP A 295 -27.00 -25.72 -9.70
CA ASP A 295 -28.24 -24.95 -9.51
C ASP A 295 -28.55 -24.11 -10.76
N MET A 296 -29.75 -24.30 -11.32
CA MET A 296 -30.22 -23.56 -12.51
C MET A 296 -30.50 -22.08 -12.22
N ASP A 297 -30.76 -21.71 -10.97
CA ASP A 297 -31.01 -20.31 -10.57
C ASP A 297 -29.70 -19.54 -10.26
N LEU A 298 -28.55 -20.23 -10.33
CA LEU A 298 -27.24 -19.71 -10.00
C LEU A 298 -26.34 -19.52 -11.24
N GLY A 299 -26.14 -18.28 -11.62
CA GLY A 299 -25.17 -17.92 -12.65
C GLY A 299 -23.74 -17.99 -12.12
N ILE A 300 -22.85 -18.76 -12.75
CA ILE A 300 -21.43 -18.80 -12.40
C ILE A 300 -20.56 -18.26 -13.53
N SER A 301 -19.59 -17.42 -13.19
CA SER A 301 -18.51 -16.98 -14.09
C SER A 301 -17.17 -17.21 -13.41
N VAL A 302 -16.26 -17.91 -14.09
CA VAL A 302 -14.95 -18.28 -13.55
C VAL A 302 -13.86 -17.73 -14.46
N ASN A 303 -12.97 -16.93 -13.88
CA ASN A 303 -11.70 -16.52 -14.48
C ASN A 303 -10.58 -17.22 -13.71
N SER A 304 -9.77 -18.04 -14.38
CA SER A 304 -8.71 -18.79 -13.75
C SER A 304 -7.38 -18.56 -14.45
N SER A 305 -6.32 -18.35 -13.68
CA SER A 305 -4.94 -18.30 -14.16
C SER A 305 -4.01 -19.15 -13.29
N SER A 306 -3.18 -20.00 -13.91
CA SER A 306 -2.09 -20.71 -13.23
C SER A 306 -0.77 -20.38 -13.91
N PHE A 307 0.27 -20.08 -13.12
CA PHE A 307 1.59 -19.82 -13.67
C PHE A 307 2.37 -21.10 -13.90
N ILE A 308 2.44 -22.00 -12.91
CA ILE A 308 3.00 -23.34 -13.04
C ILE A 308 2.01 -24.33 -12.43
N GLY A 309 1.39 -25.15 -13.27
CA GLY A 309 0.46 -26.19 -12.83
C GLY A 309 -0.63 -26.43 -13.87
N ASP A 310 -1.37 -27.51 -13.65
CA ASP A 310 -2.46 -27.89 -14.51
C ASP A 310 -3.78 -27.28 -14.03
N MET A 311 -4.67 -27.04 -14.98
CA MET A 311 -5.94 -26.38 -14.74
C MET A 311 -7.06 -27.21 -15.37
N GLU A 312 -8.08 -27.49 -14.56
CA GLU A 312 -9.33 -28.13 -14.96
C GLU A 312 -10.48 -27.25 -14.45
N VAL A 313 -11.10 -26.49 -15.35
CA VAL A 313 -12.19 -25.56 -15.02
C VAL A 313 -13.41 -25.93 -15.84
N LEU A 314 -14.42 -26.49 -15.16
CA LEU A 314 -15.60 -27.05 -15.80
C LEU A 314 -15.17 -28.06 -16.90
N ASP A 315 -15.61 -27.87 -18.14
CA ASP A 315 -15.26 -28.74 -19.27
C ASP A 315 -13.93 -28.38 -19.95
N GLN A 316 -13.21 -27.37 -19.46
CA GLN A 316 -11.97 -26.90 -20.05
C GLN A 316 -10.75 -27.35 -19.24
N SER A 317 -9.85 -28.08 -19.88
CA SER A 317 -8.54 -28.40 -19.32
C SER A 317 -7.42 -27.66 -20.06
N ARG A 318 -6.43 -27.20 -19.30
CA ARG A 318 -5.20 -26.56 -19.78
C ARG A 318 -4.05 -27.04 -18.90
N SER A 319 -2.98 -27.54 -19.51
CA SER A 319 -1.76 -27.95 -18.80
C SER A 319 -0.60 -27.00 -19.12
N GLY A 320 0.39 -26.96 -18.24
CA GLY A 320 1.68 -26.33 -18.51
C GLY A 320 1.90 -24.97 -17.83
N PHE A 321 2.52 -24.03 -18.56
CA PHE A 321 3.04 -22.77 -18.02
C PHE A 321 2.18 -21.57 -18.46
N MET A 322 1.81 -20.72 -17.50
CA MET A 322 1.07 -19.47 -17.69
C MET A 322 -0.27 -19.67 -18.43
N SER A 323 -1.07 -20.61 -17.95
CA SER A 323 -2.39 -20.92 -18.51
C SER A 323 -3.47 -19.95 -18.01
N ASN A 324 -4.44 -19.63 -18.86
CA ASN A 324 -5.62 -18.84 -18.50
C ASN A 324 -6.89 -19.44 -19.13
N VAL A 325 -7.97 -19.48 -18.36
CA VAL A 325 -9.28 -19.96 -18.80
C VAL A 325 -10.35 -19.00 -18.27
N GLN A 326 -11.28 -18.64 -19.15
CA GLN A 326 -12.48 -17.90 -18.79
C GLN A 326 -13.70 -18.70 -19.25
N CYS A 327 -14.61 -19.00 -18.34
CA CYS A 327 -15.87 -19.67 -18.64
C CYS A 327 -17.02 -19.06 -17.83
N SER A 328 -18.24 -19.32 -18.29
CA SER A 328 -19.46 -18.91 -17.60
C SER A 328 -20.60 -19.84 -17.96
N THR A 329 -21.56 -20.00 -17.06
CA THR A 329 -22.80 -20.72 -17.37
C THR A 329 -23.59 -19.98 -18.45
N PRO A 330 -24.32 -20.69 -19.33
CA PRO A 330 -25.06 -20.06 -20.44
C PRO A 330 -26.05 -18.99 -19.97
N TYR A 331 -26.71 -19.24 -18.84
CA TYR A 331 -27.73 -18.39 -18.23
C TYR A 331 -27.18 -17.33 -17.26
N TYR A 332 -25.85 -17.14 -17.19
CA TYR A 332 -25.21 -16.21 -16.25
C TYR A 332 -25.80 -14.79 -16.26
N LYS A 333 -26.21 -14.29 -17.43
CA LYS A 333 -26.75 -12.93 -17.57
C LYS A 333 -28.16 -12.79 -16.98
N GLU A 334 -28.95 -13.85 -17.04
CA GLU A 334 -30.37 -13.87 -16.69
C GLU A 334 -30.60 -14.36 -15.25
N ALA A 335 -29.65 -15.08 -14.68
CA ALA A 335 -29.72 -15.61 -13.32
C ALA A 335 -29.92 -14.50 -12.26
N GLY A 336 -30.81 -14.75 -11.30
CA GLY A 336 -31.06 -13.83 -10.18
C GLY A 336 -29.92 -13.82 -9.15
N LYS A 337 -29.27 -14.97 -8.95
CA LYS A 337 -28.06 -15.12 -8.13
C LYS A 337 -26.87 -15.30 -9.05
N LYS A 338 -25.80 -14.53 -8.85
CA LYS A 338 -24.58 -14.60 -9.68
C LYS A 338 -23.35 -14.68 -8.79
N VAL A 339 -22.42 -15.57 -9.15
CA VAL A 339 -21.09 -15.62 -8.52
C VAL A 339 -20.03 -15.48 -9.58
N ARG A 340 -19.16 -14.49 -9.39
CA ARG A 340 -17.95 -14.30 -10.18
C ARG A 340 -16.76 -14.76 -9.35
N ILE A 341 -16.07 -15.79 -9.83
CA ILE A 341 -14.92 -16.40 -9.18
C ILE A 341 -13.68 -16.05 -9.99
N ASN A 342 -12.72 -15.39 -9.36
CA ASN A 342 -11.39 -15.17 -9.92
C ASN A 342 -10.40 -16.04 -9.14
N VAL A 343 -9.72 -16.96 -9.82
CA VAL A 343 -8.77 -17.90 -9.20
C VAL A 343 -7.40 -17.68 -9.82
N SER A 344 -6.39 -17.58 -8.97
CA SER A 344 -4.99 -17.38 -9.37
C SER A 344 -4.09 -18.28 -8.54
N ALA A 345 -3.29 -19.12 -9.20
CA ALA A 345 -2.27 -19.94 -8.56
C ALA A 345 -0.90 -19.62 -9.17
N PHE A 346 0.12 -19.44 -8.34
CA PHE A 346 1.48 -19.26 -8.84
C PHE A 346 2.16 -20.62 -9.08
N ILE A 347 2.15 -21.51 -8.09
CA ILE A 347 2.61 -22.90 -8.22
C ILE A 347 1.54 -23.82 -7.62
N GLY A 348 0.90 -24.63 -8.46
CA GLY A 348 -0.13 -25.57 -8.03
C GLY A 348 -1.25 -25.71 -9.06
N ASP A 349 -2.08 -26.73 -8.84
CA ASP A 349 -3.16 -27.07 -9.76
C ASP A 349 -4.45 -26.32 -9.39
N ILE A 350 -5.21 -25.91 -10.41
CA ILE A 350 -6.53 -25.30 -10.22
C ILE A 350 -7.60 -26.26 -10.72
N LYS A 351 -8.51 -26.66 -9.83
CA LYS A 351 -9.62 -27.56 -10.13
C LYS A 351 -10.95 -26.92 -9.74
N VAL A 352 -11.77 -26.60 -10.73
CA VAL A 352 -13.10 -26.02 -10.55
C VAL A 352 -14.12 -26.97 -11.16
N LYS A 353 -14.97 -27.56 -10.33
CA LYS A 353 -15.93 -28.58 -10.77
C LYS A 353 -17.34 -28.26 -10.30
N THR A 354 -18.32 -28.59 -11.13
CA THR A 354 -19.72 -28.68 -10.72
C THR A 354 -19.94 -29.96 -9.94
N VAL A 355 -20.76 -29.88 -8.90
CA VAL A 355 -21.17 -30.98 -8.03
C VAL A 355 -22.69 -30.92 -7.95
N GLY A 356 -23.33 -32.05 -8.25
CA GLY A 356 -24.78 -32.23 -8.27
C GLY A 356 -25.19 -33.49 -7.54
#